data_AF-A0A849QUN5-F1
#
_entry.id   AF-A0A849QUN5-F1
#
_cell.length_a   1.000
_cell.length_b   1.000
_cell.length_c   1.000
_cell.angle_alpha   90.00
_cell.angle_beta   90.00
_cell.angle_gamma   90.00
#
_symmetry.space_group_name_H-M   'P 1'
#
loop_
_entity.id
_entity.type
_entity.pdbx_description
1 polymer ?
#
loop_
_entity_poly.entity_id
_entity_poly.type
_entity_poly.pdbx_seq_one_letter_code
_entity_poly.pdbx_strand_id
1 'polypeptide(L)' 'MEIKTKDVLKRIGDLEREIEYIKRDLMHLHLEEKQKPSLFGSVRGGDITDEMIEEAKKDLFRELEDI' A
#
# COMPACT_ATOMS: atom_id res chain seq x y z
N MET A 1 36.61 16.00 23.90
CA MET A 1 36.12 15.78 22.53
C MET A 1 34.81 16.52 22.42
N GLU A 2 34.80 17.64 21.72
CA GLU A 2 33.56 18.40 21.48
C GLU A 2 32.81 17.66 20.38
N ILE A 3 31.93 16.74 20.78
CA ILE A 3 31.07 16.03 19.85
C ILE A 3 30.13 17.08 19.26
N LYS A 4 30.34 17.45 18.00
CA LYS A 4 29.47 18.38 17.29
C LYS A 4 28.08 17.77 17.26
N THR A 5 27.17 18.29 18.09
CA THR A 5 25.80 17.77 18.27
C THR A 5 25.08 17.55 16.93
N LYS A 6 25.38 18.37 15.92
CA LYS A 6 24.88 18.22 14.55
C LYS A 6 25.31 16.91 13.87
N ASP A 7 26.55 16.48 14.07
CA ASP A 7 27.07 15.24 13.48
C ASP A 7 26.42 14.02 14.13
N VAL A 8 26.14 14.09 15.44
CA VAL A 8 25.40 13.06 16.17
C VAL A 8 23.95 12.99 15.70
N LEU A 9 23.26 14.13 15.59
CA LEU A 9 21.87 14.16 15.13
C LEU A 9 21.73 13.63 13.70
N LYS A 10 22.69 13.96 12.82
CA LYS A 10 22.75 13.39 11.47
C LYS A 10 22.90 11.87 11.53
N ARG A 11 23.83 11.38 12.35
CA ARG A 11 24.06 9.94 12.52
C ARG A 11 22.85 9.21 13.07
N ILE A 12 22.12 9.80 14.02
CA ILE A 12 20.86 9.27 14.53
C ILE A 12 19.85 9.15 13.39
N GLY A 13 19.65 10.21 12.62
CA GLY A 13 18.70 10.18 11.49
C GLY A 13 19.09 9.19 10.37
N ASP A 14 20.38 8.99 10.13
CA ASP A 14 20.87 7.95 9.22
C ASP A 14 20.51 6.54 9.73
N LEU A 15 20.72 6.29 11.03
CA LEU A 15 20.39 5.00 11.65
C LEU A 15 18.88 4.74 11.70
N GLU A 16 18.06 5.76 11.96
CA GLU A 16 16.60 5.64 11.93
C GLU A 16 16.10 5.18 10.55
N ARG A 17 16.66 5.74 9.47
CA ARG A 17 16.33 5.31 8.10
C ARG A 17 16.74 3.87 7.84
N GLU A 18 17.95 3.50 8.25
CA GLU A 18 18.46 2.14 8.09
C GLU A 18 17.58 1.11 8.82
N ILE A 19 17.14 1.42 10.05
CA ILE A 19 16.21 0.58 10.81
C ILE A 19 14.86 0.44 10.08
N GLU A 20 14.33 1.53 9.51
CA GLU A 20 13.06 1.49 8.77
C GLU A 20 13.17 0.65 7.49
N TYR A 21 14.30 0.71 6.77
CA TYR A 21 14.55 -0.16 5.62
C TYR A 21 14.61 -1.63 6.04
N ILE A 22 15.38 -1.96 7.07
CA ILE A 22 15.50 -3.34 7.58
C ILE A 22 14.13 -3.86 8.03
N LYS A 23 13.33 -3.04 8.71
CA LYS A 23 11.97 -3.41 9.12
C LYS A 23 11.08 -3.77 7.93
N ARG A 24 11.12 -2.97 6.86
CA ARG A 24 10.36 -3.25 5.62
C ARG A 24 10.81 -4.55 4.98
N ASP A 25 12.12 -4.74 4.85
CA ASP A 25 12.69 -5.96 4.27
C ASP A 25 12.28 -7.20 5.08
N LEU A 26 12.33 -7.12 6.42
CA LEU A 26 11.87 -8.18 7.30
C LEU A 26 10.36 -8.46 7.18
N MET A 27 9.53 -7.42 6.98
CA MET A 27 8.11 -7.60 6.70
C MET A 27 7.87 -8.34 5.38
N HIS A 28 8.71 -8.10 4.36
CA HIS A 28 8.64 -8.83 3.10
C HIS A 28 9.11 -10.28 3.20
N LEU A 29 10.04 -10.58 4.12
CA LEU A 29 10.50 -11.95 4.38
C LEU A 29 9.49 -12.80 5.18
N HIS A 30 8.65 -12.19 6.02
CA HIS A 30 7.60 -12.87 6.78
C HIS A 30 6.27 -13.00 6.04
N LEU A 31 6.17 -12.46 4.83
CA LEU A 31 5.10 -12.81 3.90
C LEU A 31 5.47 -14.16 3.28
N GLU A 32 5.30 -15.25 4.04
CA GLU A 32 4.71 -16.42 3.39
C GLU A 32 3.50 -15.90 2.61
N GLU A 33 3.32 -16.36 1.37
CA GLU A 33 2.10 -16.12 0.60
C GLU A 33 0.92 -16.74 1.37
N LYS A 34 0.49 -16.10 2.46
CA LYS A 34 -0.89 -16.16 2.87
C LYS A 34 -1.60 -15.59 1.66
N GLN A 35 -2.12 -16.49 0.83
CA GLN A 35 -3.17 -16.18 -0.12
C GLN A 35 -4.10 -15.28 0.67
N LYS A 36 -4.01 -13.97 0.43
CA LYS A 36 -4.95 -13.05 1.03
C LYS A 36 -6.26 -13.54 0.43
N PRO A 37 -7.22 -14.08 1.19
CA PRO A 37 -8.57 -14.00 0.69
C PRO A 37 -8.76 -12.49 0.60
N SER A 38 -8.67 -11.98 -0.62
CA SER A 38 -9.02 -10.61 -0.90
C SER A 38 -10.36 -10.34 -0.19
N LEU A 39 -10.64 -9.11 0.22
CA LEU A 39 -12.02 -8.78 0.62
C LEU A 39 -13.01 -9.02 -0.54
N PHE A 40 -12.48 -9.15 -1.77
CA PHE A 40 -13.14 -9.65 -2.99
C PHE A 40 -12.76 -11.11 -3.35
N GLY A 41 -11.97 -11.79 -2.52
CA GLY A 41 -11.41 -13.12 -2.74
C GLY A 41 -12.42 -14.26 -2.62
N SER A 42 -13.68 -13.92 -2.34
CA SER A 42 -14.83 -14.80 -2.48
C SER A 42 -15.41 -14.78 -3.90
N VAL A 43 -15.00 -13.85 -4.76
CA VAL A 43 -15.44 -13.76 -6.15
C VAL A 43 -14.29 -14.19 -7.04
N ARG A 44 -14.47 -15.32 -7.74
CA ARG A 44 -13.54 -15.74 -8.79
C ARG A 44 -13.49 -14.61 -9.80
N GLY A 45 -12.34 -13.96 -9.99
CA GLY A 45 -12.15 -12.85 -10.94
C GLY A 45 -12.29 -13.22 -12.41
N GLY A 46 -13.09 -14.23 -12.74
CA GLY A 46 -13.42 -14.67 -14.10
C GLY A 46 -14.80 -14.21 -14.59
N ASP A 47 -15.66 -13.69 -13.71
CA ASP A 47 -17.05 -13.32 -14.04
C ASP A 47 -17.32 -11.81 -13.90
N ILE A 48 -16.34 -10.96 -14.22
CA ILE A 48 -16.56 -9.52 -14.35
C ILE A 48 -16.38 -9.17 -15.83
N THR A 49 -17.50 -8.93 -16.51
CA THR A 49 -17.48 -8.42 -17.89
C THR A 49 -17.32 -6.90 -17.89
N ASP A 50 -16.85 -6.34 -19.01
CA ASP A 50 -16.77 -4.89 -19.19
C ASP A 50 -18.15 -4.22 -19.01
N GLU A 51 -19.23 -4.93 -19.35
CA GLU A 51 -20.61 -4.48 -19.18
C GLU A 51 -20.95 -4.27 -17.70
N MET A 52 -20.55 -5.19 -16.83
CA MET A 52 -20.77 -5.09 -15.38
C MET A 52 -19.99 -3.92 -14.77
N ILE A 53 -18.81 -3.63 -15.31
CA ILE A 53 -18.00 -2.48 -14.88
C ILE A 53 -18.67 -1.16 -15.29
N GLU A 54 -19.16 -1.08 -16.52
CA GLU A 54 -19.82 0.14 -17.01
C GLU A 54 -21.16 0.39 -16.34
N GLU A 55 -21.94 -0.65 -16.03
CA GLU A 55 -23.18 -0.52 -15.24
C GLU A 55 -22.89 0.01 -13.83
N ALA A 56 -21.90 -0.57 -13.14
CA ALA A 56 -21.51 -0.10 -11.81
C ALA A 56 -20.99 1.35 -11.80
N LYS A 57 -20.31 1.79 -12.87
CA LYS A 57 -19.87 3.19 -12.99
C LYS A 57 -21.03 4.16 -13.12
N LYS A 58 -22.07 3.80 -13.87
CA LYS A 58 -23.29 4.62 -14.02
C LYS A 58 -24.04 4.79 -12.69
N ASP A 59 -24.08 3.74 -11.89
CA ASP A 59 -24.69 3.81 -10.56
C ASP A 59 -23.86 4.66 -9.57
N LEU A 60 -22.52 4.63 -9.70
CA LEU A 60 -21.61 5.31 -8.78
C LEU A 60 -21.44 6.80 -9.08
N PHE A 61 -21.52 7.19 -10.35
CA PHE A 61 -21.39 8.56 -10.80
C PHE A 61 -22.69 9.02 -11.47
N ARG A 62 -23.38 10.00 -10.88
CA ARG A 62 -24.47 10.69 -11.58
C ARG A 62 -23.93 11.34 -12.84
N GLU A 63 -24.64 11.17 -13.94
CA GLU A 63 -24.25 11.79 -15.20
C GLU A 63 -24.22 13.32 -15.05
N LEU A 64 -23.24 13.96 -15.70
CA LEU A 64 -23.02 15.42 -15.61
C LEU A 64 -24.22 16.25 -16.08
N GLU A 65 -25.19 15.63 -16.74
CA GLU A 65 -26.43 16.26 -17.19
C GLU A 65 -27.43 16.51 -16.03
N ASP A 66 -27.19 15.93 -14.84
CA ASP A 66 -27.97 16.13 -13.62
C ASP A 66 -27.43 17.24 -12.67
N ILE A 67 -26.48 18.08 -13.13
CA ILE A 67 -25.93 19.23 -12.40
C ILE A 67 -26.19 20.55 -13.13
#